data_AF-A0A819JBD2-F1
#
_entry.id   AF-A0A819JBD2-F1
#
_cell.length_a   1.000
_cell.length_b   1.000
_cell.length_c   1.000
_cell.angle_alpha   90.00
_cell.angle_beta   90.00
_cell.angle_gamma   90.00
#
_symmetry.space_group_name_H-M   'P 1'
#
loop_
_entity.id
_entity.type
_entity.pdbx_description
1 polymer ?
#
loop_
_entity_poly.entity_id
_entity_poly.type
_entity_poly.pdbx_seq_one_letter_code
_entity_poly.pdbx_strand_id
1 'polypeptide(L)'
;MILKLLLLLLFYLIIYCFAQYEVDSNGYVMFCPCMGRFGNQAEQFLGVISFTRTLNRTLILPHWIEYPSRSRTSTQIPFDRYFQVEPLRDYLKVILMNDFMIHLADKVWPKGKRYVFCYDTQVNDNNDKIGCRAKDGNPFGPFWSHFNIDFDGDVFFQPLFFDIITSNSWNSKYSSTEYPVLAFSGPPGTNQHSIPIAKYFIYSNYIQEQAENFLNKHQISPETLLAIHLRNGMDFERACTYANEKSNFFASAQCLGYNLEKGIKLTNDICYPSEDNILKQTEKMIQKSKLTVLYIAADGNHMFDKFQKNLMKKYNIKIIKYNRPSNQSEGEAAHIDLYILSIAKNAIVNCPSTFSAFAKRQRDRLEKSTDFWGIDNDKLINEQNIEL
;
A
#
# COMPACT_ATOMS: atom_id res chain seq x y z
N MET A 1 -33.87 40.52 -9.27
CA MET A 1 -33.80 39.38 -8.34
C MET A 1 -32.80 38.33 -8.82
N ILE A 2 -32.93 37.85 -10.06
CA ILE A 2 -32.03 36.85 -10.68
C ILE A 2 -30.55 37.29 -10.70
N LEU A 3 -30.26 38.56 -11.03
CA LEU A 3 -28.88 39.09 -11.04
C LEU A 3 -28.22 39.10 -9.64
N LYS A 4 -29.00 39.37 -8.58
CA LYS A 4 -28.50 39.32 -7.19
C LYS A 4 -28.22 37.88 -6.75
N LEU A 5 -29.05 36.92 -7.17
CA LEU A 5 -28.86 35.50 -6.89
C LEU A 5 -27.62 34.95 -7.64
N LEU A 6 -27.42 35.35 -8.89
CA LEU A 6 -26.23 35.02 -9.68
C LEU A 6 -24.95 35.59 -9.06
N LEU A 7 -24.98 36.86 -8.61
CA LEU A 7 -23.83 37.48 -7.93
C LEU A 7 -23.52 36.82 -6.58
N LEU A 8 -24.53 36.40 -5.81
CA LEU A 8 -24.36 35.64 -4.57
C LEU A 8 -23.79 34.24 -4.81
N LEU A 9 -24.25 33.54 -5.85
CA LEU A 9 -23.69 32.25 -6.28
C LEU A 9 -22.25 32.39 -6.76
N LEU A 10 -21.94 33.43 -7.53
CA LEU A 10 -20.58 33.71 -7.98
C LEU A 10 -19.66 34.04 -6.80
N PHE A 11 -20.13 34.84 -5.85
CA PHE A 11 -19.38 35.18 -4.64
C PHE A 11 -19.18 33.96 -3.73
N TYR A 12 -20.19 33.09 -3.60
CA TYR A 12 -20.08 31.82 -2.88
C TYR A 12 -19.09 30.86 -3.56
N LEU A 13 -19.14 30.73 -4.90
CA LEU A 13 -18.18 29.95 -5.68
C LEU A 13 -16.75 30.49 -5.56
N ILE A 14 -16.57 31.81 -5.57
CA ILE A 14 -15.29 32.47 -5.38
C ILE A 14 -14.74 32.21 -3.96
N ILE A 15 -15.57 32.36 -2.92
CA ILE A 15 -15.17 32.04 -1.54
C ILE A 15 -14.82 30.56 -1.40
N TYR A 16 -15.62 29.66 -1.99
CA TYR A 16 -15.36 28.22 -1.96
C TYR A 16 -14.03 27.86 -2.65
N CYS A 17 -13.67 28.60 -3.71
CA CYS A 17 -12.40 28.46 -4.41
C CYS A 17 -11.20 29.02 -3.60
N PHE A 18 -11.40 30.10 -2.83
CA PHE A 18 -10.35 30.67 -1.98
C PHE A 18 -10.15 29.93 -0.64
N ALA A 19 -11.17 29.26 -0.12
CA ALA A 19 -11.12 28.49 1.12
C ALA A 19 -10.46 27.10 0.96
N GLN A 20 -10.14 26.67 -0.27
CA GLN A 20 -9.67 25.31 -0.54
C GLN A 20 -8.25 25.03 -0.01
N TYR A 21 -7.42 26.06 0.18
CA TYR A 21 -6.01 25.94 0.57
C TYR A 21 -5.63 26.92 1.68
N GLU A 22 -6.27 26.80 2.84
CA GLU A 22 -5.82 27.49 4.06
C GLU A 22 -4.56 26.84 4.64
N VAL A 23 -3.66 27.66 5.20
CA VAL A 23 -2.44 27.17 5.85
C VAL A 23 -2.80 26.57 7.20
N ASP A 24 -2.43 25.31 7.42
CA ASP A 24 -2.59 24.64 8.70
C ASP A 24 -1.53 25.17 9.70
N SER A 25 -1.99 25.83 10.75
CA SER A 25 -1.11 26.36 11.80
C SER A 25 -0.36 25.27 12.57
N ASN A 26 -0.83 24.02 12.53
CA ASN A 26 -0.12 22.88 13.12
C ASN A 26 1.00 22.35 12.21
N GLY A 27 1.05 22.79 10.95
CA GLY A 27 2.05 22.37 9.98
C GLY A 27 1.77 21.00 9.36
N TYR A 28 2.76 20.49 8.63
CA TYR A 28 2.62 19.39 7.68
C TYR A 28 3.64 18.27 7.91
N VAL A 29 3.30 17.07 7.47
CA VAL A 29 4.22 15.93 7.34
C VAL A 29 4.31 15.53 5.87
N MET A 30 5.53 15.38 5.38
CA MET A 30 5.86 14.97 4.01
C MET A 30 6.86 13.83 4.07
N PHE A 31 6.79 12.87 3.16
CA PHE A 31 7.77 11.79 3.12
C PHE A 31 7.91 11.22 1.71
N CYS A 32 9.04 10.55 1.46
CA CYS A 32 9.16 9.67 0.30
C CYS A 32 8.75 8.23 0.65
N PRO A 33 7.82 7.59 -0.09
CA PRO A 33 7.57 6.15 0.00
C PRO A 33 8.68 5.34 -0.70
N CYS A 34 9.94 5.62 -0.36
CA CYS A 34 11.13 5.20 -1.09
C CYS A 34 11.57 3.74 -0.85
N MET A 35 10.83 2.95 -0.07
CA MET A 35 11.20 1.57 0.27
C MET A 35 10.24 0.54 -0.34
N GLY A 36 10.76 -0.29 -1.24
CA GLY A 36 10.01 -1.39 -1.85
C GLY A 36 8.99 -0.95 -2.90
N ARG A 37 8.13 -1.91 -3.31
CA ARG A 37 7.03 -1.69 -4.27
C ARG A 37 5.73 -1.37 -3.53
N PHE A 38 4.62 -1.24 -4.26
CA PHE A 38 3.32 -0.83 -3.72
C PHE A 38 2.94 -1.46 -2.37
N GLY A 39 3.03 -2.79 -2.22
CA GLY A 39 2.68 -3.45 -0.96
C GLY A 39 3.50 -2.95 0.25
N ASN A 40 4.80 -2.72 0.08
CA ASN A 40 5.64 -2.15 1.13
C ASN A 40 5.28 -0.68 1.40
N GLN A 41 5.08 0.10 0.34
CA GLN A 41 4.71 1.51 0.45
C GLN A 41 3.39 1.66 1.20
N ALA A 42 2.37 0.87 0.86
CA ALA A 42 1.07 0.87 1.51
C ALA A 42 1.17 0.46 2.99
N GLU A 43 1.97 -0.56 3.32
CA GLU A 43 2.17 -1.01 4.71
C GLU A 43 2.81 0.08 5.57
N GLN A 44 3.87 0.71 5.06
CA GLN A 44 4.55 1.79 5.75
C GLN A 44 3.66 3.02 5.88
N PHE A 45 2.83 3.27 4.87
CA PHE A 45 1.95 4.43 4.86
C PHE A 45 0.95 4.42 6.02
N LEU A 46 0.48 3.23 6.44
CA LEU A 46 -0.37 3.12 7.63
C LEU A 46 0.31 3.69 8.88
N GLY A 47 1.61 3.42 9.06
CA GLY A 47 2.40 3.97 10.17
C GLY A 47 2.53 5.50 10.08
N VAL A 48 2.77 6.03 8.88
CA VAL A 48 2.84 7.48 8.65
C VAL A 48 1.53 8.20 8.97
N ILE A 49 0.38 7.60 8.62
CA ILE A 49 -0.94 8.17 8.95
C ILE A 49 -1.10 8.25 10.47
N SER A 50 -0.75 7.18 11.18
CA SER A 50 -0.81 7.13 12.66
C SER A 50 0.11 8.18 13.29
N PHE A 51 1.36 8.27 12.82
CA PHE A 51 2.33 9.25 13.28
C PHE A 51 1.83 10.69 13.06
N THR A 52 1.38 10.99 11.84
CA THR A 52 0.93 12.34 11.48
C THR A 52 -0.31 12.77 12.26
N ARG A 53 -1.26 11.84 12.45
CA ARG A 53 -2.44 12.06 13.30
C ARG A 53 -2.05 12.35 14.74
N THR A 54 -1.06 11.63 15.28
CA THR A 54 -0.57 11.84 16.65
C THR A 54 0.06 13.23 16.82
N LEU A 55 0.76 13.73 15.80
CA LEU A 55 1.32 15.09 15.81
C LEU A 55 0.27 16.20 15.58
N ASN A 56 -0.97 15.85 15.20
CA ASN A 56 -2.02 16.79 14.78
C ASN A 56 -1.61 17.70 13.60
N ARG A 57 -0.77 17.18 12.71
CA ARG A 57 -0.30 17.85 11.48
C ARG A 57 -1.12 17.40 10.27
N THR A 58 -1.12 18.20 9.21
CA THR A 58 -1.69 17.80 7.93
C THR A 58 -0.72 16.88 7.18
N LEU A 59 -1.19 15.72 6.73
CA LEU A 59 -0.39 14.80 5.93
C LEU A 59 -0.44 15.20 4.45
N ILE A 60 0.73 15.39 3.85
CA ILE A 60 0.87 15.58 2.41
C ILE A 60 0.92 14.19 1.77
N LEU A 61 -0.14 13.82 1.06
CA LEU A 61 -0.29 12.52 0.43
C LEU A 61 0.77 12.39 -0.69
N PRO A 62 1.74 11.47 -0.57
CA PRO A 62 2.82 11.36 -1.53
C PRO A 62 2.31 10.76 -2.85
N HIS A 63 3.11 10.92 -3.91
CA HIS A 63 2.96 10.04 -5.06
C HIS A 63 3.48 8.64 -4.73
N TRP A 64 2.76 7.62 -5.17
CA TRP A 64 3.24 6.23 -5.20
C TRP A 64 4.44 6.11 -6.14
N ILE A 65 5.34 5.19 -5.83
CA ILE A 65 6.53 4.94 -6.64
C ILE A 65 6.36 3.63 -7.41
N GLU A 66 6.39 3.72 -8.72
CA GLU A 66 6.45 2.58 -9.63
C GLU A 66 7.84 2.40 -10.22
N TYR A 67 8.20 1.15 -10.51
CA TYR A 67 9.46 0.78 -11.16
C TYR A 67 9.15 0.07 -12.49
N PRO A 68 8.93 0.83 -13.57
CA PRO A 68 8.64 0.22 -14.87
C PRO A 68 9.81 -0.63 -15.35
N SER A 69 9.54 -1.87 -15.77
CA SER A 69 10.56 -2.84 -16.18
C SER A 69 11.53 -2.36 -17.28
N ARG A 70 11.14 -1.35 -18.07
CA ARG A 70 11.95 -0.77 -19.16
C ARG A 70 12.49 0.63 -18.86
N SER A 71 12.40 1.09 -17.61
CA SER A 71 12.88 2.41 -17.18
C SER A 71 14.06 2.27 -16.22
N ARG A 72 15.02 3.19 -16.32
CA ARG A 72 16.11 3.32 -15.34
C ARG A 72 15.71 4.16 -14.13
N THR A 73 14.61 4.91 -14.23
CA THR A 73 14.08 5.77 -13.18
C THR A 73 12.71 5.28 -12.73
N SER A 74 12.38 5.53 -11.47
CA SER A 74 11.02 5.37 -10.96
C SER A 74 10.05 6.38 -11.59
N THR A 75 8.77 6.07 -11.48
CA THR A 75 7.65 6.96 -11.87
C THR A 75 6.83 7.30 -10.63
N GLN A 76 6.46 8.58 -10.49
CA GLN A 76 5.69 9.11 -9.37
C GLN A 76 4.23 9.22 -9.78
N ILE A 77 3.38 8.39 -9.18
CA ILE A 77 1.95 8.30 -9.49
C ILE A 77 1.13 9.00 -8.40
N PRO A 78 0.25 9.96 -8.74
CA PRO A 78 -0.60 10.63 -7.75
C PRO A 78 -1.37 9.65 -6.86
N PHE A 79 -1.50 9.96 -5.57
CA PHE A 79 -2.23 9.13 -4.61
C PHE A 79 -3.66 8.82 -5.10
N ASP A 80 -4.33 9.87 -5.60
CA ASP A 80 -5.69 9.89 -6.07
C ASP A 80 -5.91 9.15 -7.40
N ARG A 81 -4.83 8.74 -8.06
CA ARG A 81 -4.90 7.81 -9.19
C ARG A 81 -5.48 6.46 -8.76
N TYR A 82 -5.09 5.99 -7.57
CA TYR A 82 -5.42 4.64 -7.10
C TYR A 82 -6.43 4.62 -5.96
N PHE A 83 -6.51 5.68 -5.15
CA PHE A 83 -7.38 5.72 -3.98
C PHE A 83 -8.19 7.01 -3.91
N GLN A 84 -9.38 6.96 -3.35
CA GLN A 84 -10.14 8.16 -3.04
C GLN A 84 -9.49 8.91 -1.86
N VAL A 85 -9.55 10.24 -1.89
CA VAL A 85 -8.98 11.10 -0.83
C VAL A 85 -9.96 11.28 0.33
N GLU A 86 -11.26 11.44 0.04
CA GLU A 86 -12.29 11.75 1.04
C GLU A 86 -12.36 10.78 2.23
N PRO A 87 -12.33 9.45 2.04
CA PRO A 87 -12.39 8.52 3.18
C PRO A 87 -11.23 8.72 4.16
N LEU A 88 -10.05 9.15 3.67
CA LEU A 88 -8.91 9.46 4.54
C LEU A 88 -9.05 10.83 5.19
N ARG A 89 -9.69 11.82 4.54
CA ARG A 89 -10.00 13.14 5.12
C ARG A 89 -10.87 13.03 6.38
N ASP A 90 -11.80 12.06 6.40
CA ASP A 90 -12.61 11.77 7.59
C ASP A 90 -11.78 11.31 8.80
N TYR A 91 -10.57 10.81 8.56
CA TYR A 91 -9.67 10.32 9.60
C TYR A 91 -8.49 11.23 9.89
N LEU A 92 -8.00 12.03 8.96
CA LEU A 92 -6.82 12.87 9.15
C LEU A 92 -6.88 14.04 8.17
N LYS A 93 -6.42 15.22 8.61
CA LYS A 93 -6.19 16.36 7.70
C LYS A 93 -5.17 15.94 6.63
N VAL A 94 -5.58 15.97 5.37
CA VAL A 94 -4.73 15.57 4.24
C VAL A 94 -4.81 16.55 3.09
N ILE A 95 -3.71 16.68 2.35
CA ILE A 95 -3.62 17.44 1.10
C ILE A 95 -2.82 16.63 0.08
N LEU A 96 -3.19 16.70 -1.20
CA LEU A 96 -2.40 16.05 -2.25
C LEU A 96 -1.04 16.74 -2.40
N MET A 97 0.02 15.99 -2.72
CA MET A 97 1.35 16.57 -2.96
C MET A 97 1.34 17.67 -4.02
N ASN A 98 0.66 17.46 -5.15
CA ASN A 98 0.55 18.48 -6.21
C ASN A 98 -0.09 19.77 -5.68
N ASP A 99 -1.21 19.64 -4.98
CA ASP A 99 -1.94 20.76 -4.39
C ASP A 99 -1.07 21.54 -3.38
N PHE A 100 -0.37 20.83 -2.50
CA PHE A 100 0.55 21.45 -1.55
C PHE A 100 1.66 22.22 -2.29
N MET A 101 2.30 21.58 -3.27
CA MET A 101 3.42 22.17 -3.99
C MET A 101 3.02 23.37 -4.83
N ILE A 102 1.82 23.37 -5.42
CA ILE A 102 1.31 24.48 -6.26
C ILE A 102 0.79 25.63 -5.41
N HIS A 103 0.03 25.34 -4.35
CA HIS A 103 -0.76 26.37 -3.66
C HIS A 103 -0.15 26.84 -2.34
N LEU A 104 0.66 26.01 -1.66
CA LEU A 104 1.11 26.28 -0.29
C LEU A 104 2.63 26.32 -0.13
N ALA A 105 3.40 25.58 -0.94
CA ALA A 105 4.83 25.41 -0.72
C ALA A 105 5.60 26.74 -0.72
N ASP A 106 5.36 27.65 -1.65
CA ASP A 106 6.10 28.93 -1.67
C ASP A 106 5.78 29.84 -0.47
N LYS A 107 4.61 29.67 0.16
CA LYS A 107 4.20 30.43 1.35
C LYS A 107 4.70 29.78 2.65
N VAL A 108 4.59 28.46 2.75
CA VAL A 108 4.80 27.69 3.98
C VAL A 108 6.20 27.07 4.05
N TRP A 109 6.76 26.68 2.90
CA TRP A 109 8.00 25.92 2.76
C TRP A 109 8.85 26.40 1.56
N PRO A 110 9.21 27.70 1.53
CA PRO A 110 9.93 28.30 0.40
C PRO A 110 11.34 27.71 0.27
N LYS A 111 11.93 27.86 -0.93
CA LYS A 111 13.36 27.60 -1.14
C LYS A 111 14.21 28.42 -0.15
N GLY A 112 15.30 27.84 0.34
CA GLY A 112 16.10 28.39 1.44
C GLY A 112 15.64 27.97 2.84
N LYS A 113 14.51 27.26 2.97
CA LYS A 113 13.95 26.75 4.23
C LYS A 113 13.52 25.28 4.16
N ARG A 114 13.95 24.54 3.13
CA ARG A 114 13.54 23.16 2.89
C ARG A 114 14.47 22.18 3.60
N TYR A 115 14.15 21.84 4.84
CA TYR A 115 14.93 20.86 5.60
C TYR A 115 14.39 19.43 5.44
N VAL A 116 15.28 18.45 5.39
CA VAL A 116 14.93 17.03 5.42
C VAL A 116 15.33 16.38 6.74
N PHE A 117 14.47 15.49 7.23
CA PHE A 117 14.60 14.78 8.49
C PHE A 117 15.10 13.35 8.26
N CYS A 118 16.14 12.98 9.01
CA CYS A 118 16.62 11.61 9.12
C CYS A 118 17.10 11.33 10.55
N TYR A 119 17.27 10.05 10.91
CA TYR A 119 17.51 9.65 12.29
C TYR A 119 18.83 10.24 12.84
N ASP A 120 19.91 10.05 12.08
CA ASP A 120 21.26 10.55 12.36
C ASP A 120 22.00 10.78 11.03
N THR A 121 23.19 11.36 11.10
CA THR A 121 24.09 11.50 9.95
C THR A 121 24.44 10.15 9.37
N GLN A 122 24.34 10.01 8.04
CA GLN A 122 24.98 8.90 7.37
C GLN A 122 26.50 9.15 7.31
N VAL A 123 27.27 8.07 7.20
CA VAL A 123 28.72 8.10 6.98
C VAL A 123 29.05 7.46 5.64
N ASN A 124 30.01 8.01 4.89
CA ASN A 124 30.54 7.37 3.68
C ASN A 124 31.57 6.28 4.04
N ASP A 125 32.07 5.58 3.02
CA ASP A 125 33.12 4.55 3.17
C ASP A 125 34.43 5.09 3.77
N ASN A 126 34.63 6.41 3.76
CA ASN A 126 35.77 7.12 4.35
C ASN A 126 35.49 7.65 5.78
N ASN A 127 34.34 7.30 6.38
CA ASN A 127 33.85 7.81 7.67
C ASN A 127 33.52 9.32 7.72
N ASP A 128 33.35 10.00 6.59
CA ASP A 128 32.87 11.38 6.55
C ASP A 128 31.36 11.44 6.75
N LYS A 129 30.89 12.42 7.53
CA LYS A 129 29.47 12.70 7.72
C LYS A 129 28.89 13.32 6.45
N ILE A 130 27.90 12.64 5.85
CA ILE A 130 27.31 13.02 4.55
C ILE A 130 25.82 13.38 4.65
N GLY A 131 25.31 13.59 5.86
CA GLY A 131 23.95 14.10 6.05
C GLY A 131 22.85 13.07 5.80
N CYS A 132 21.66 13.53 5.39
CA CYS A 132 20.49 12.66 5.18
C CYS A 132 20.43 11.99 3.80
N ARG A 133 21.22 12.47 2.82
CA ARG A 133 21.27 11.94 1.44
C ARG A 133 19.90 11.70 0.81
N ALA A 134 18.95 12.60 1.06
CA ALA A 134 17.54 12.37 0.74
C ALA A 134 17.23 12.25 -0.76
N LYS A 135 18.18 12.59 -1.63
CA LYS A 135 18.07 12.51 -3.10
C LYS A 135 19.04 11.51 -3.74
N ASP A 136 19.73 10.70 -2.95
CA ASP A 136 20.77 9.81 -3.47
C ASP A 136 20.17 8.51 -4.03
N GLY A 137 20.41 8.27 -5.31
CA GLY A 137 19.95 7.07 -6.00
C GLY A 137 18.46 7.08 -6.36
N ASN A 138 17.97 5.91 -6.77
CA ASN A 138 16.58 5.68 -7.16
C ASN A 138 15.90 4.82 -6.07
N PRO A 139 14.74 5.23 -5.53
CA PRO A 139 13.83 6.27 -6.03
C PRO A 139 13.96 7.66 -5.40
N PHE A 140 14.87 7.84 -4.45
CA PHE A 140 15.05 9.09 -3.70
C PHE A 140 15.18 10.34 -4.57
N GLY A 141 16.18 10.39 -5.46
CA GLY A 141 16.43 11.55 -6.32
C GLY A 141 15.26 11.87 -7.25
N PRO A 142 14.78 10.90 -8.04
CA PRO A 142 13.63 11.10 -8.92
C PRO A 142 12.37 11.57 -8.19
N PHE A 143 12.07 11.02 -7.00
CA PHE A 143 10.87 11.39 -6.24
C PHE A 143 10.84 12.89 -5.91
N TRP A 144 11.90 13.41 -5.27
CA TRP A 144 11.93 14.82 -4.89
C TRP A 144 12.07 15.75 -6.10
N SER A 145 12.83 15.32 -7.12
CA SER A 145 13.03 16.12 -8.33
C SER A 145 11.75 16.25 -9.17
N HIS A 146 10.83 15.28 -9.11
CA HIS A 146 9.51 15.38 -9.74
C HIS A 146 8.72 16.63 -9.29
N PHE A 147 8.93 17.08 -8.05
CA PHE A 147 8.28 18.24 -7.47
C PHE A 147 9.18 19.49 -7.41
N ASN A 148 10.34 19.48 -8.07
CA ASN A 148 11.36 20.54 -7.95
C ASN A 148 11.74 20.84 -6.49
N ILE A 149 11.91 19.78 -5.69
CA ILE A 149 12.36 19.86 -4.31
C ILE A 149 13.87 19.58 -4.26
N ASP A 150 14.59 20.58 -3.77
CA ASP A 150 15.96 20.49 -3.26
C ASP A 150 15.92 20.88 -1.78
N PHE A 151 16.77 20.25 -0.99
CA PHE A 151 16.85 20.49 0.45
C PHE A 151 18.00 21.45 0.77
N ASP A 152 17.71 22.43 1.62
CA ASP A 152 18.63 23.47 2.07
C ASP A 152 19.42 23.04 3.32
N GLY A 153 19.04 21.93 3.96
CA GLY A 153 19.75 21.36 5.09
C GLY A 153 19.10 20.09 5.65
N ASP A 154 19.80 19.51 6.62
CA ASP A 154 19.40 18.26 7.29
C ASP A 154 19.03 18.52 8.75
N VAL A 155 18.04 17.77 9.26
CA VAL A 155 17.63 17.77 10.67
C VAL A 155 17.71 16.34 11.19
N PHE A 156 18.54 16.15 12.22
CA PHE A 156 18.74 14.85 12.86
C PHE A 156 17.85 14.71 14.08
N PHE A 157 16.99 13.68 14.09
CA PHE A 157 15.96 13.57 15.12
C PHE A 157 16.29 12.64 16.28
N GLN A 158 17.44 11.97 16.29
CA GLN A 158 17.92 11.26 17.47
C GLN A 158 17.83 12.14 18.75
N PRO A 159 17.39 11.59 19.89
CA PRO A 159 17.00 10.19 20.15
C PRO A 159 15.50 9.89 19.97
N LEU A 160 14.76 10.71 19.20
CA LEU A 160 13.33 10.48 19.00
C LEU A 160 13.08 9.27 18.08
N PHE A 161 11.98 8.57 18.35
CA PHE A 161 11.47 7.48 17.52
C PHE A 161 10.07 7.85 17.00
N PHE A 162 9.50 7.01 16.12
CA PHE A 162 8.17 7.24 15.56
C PHE A 162 7.05 6.57 16.37
N ASP A 163 7.35 6.14 17.59
CA ASP A 163 6.37 5.53 18.49
C ASP A 163 5.46 6.58 19.13
N ILE A 164 4.34 6.10 19.69
CA ILE A 164 3.36 6.95 20.38
C ILE A 164 3.98 7.57 21.64
N ILE A 165 4.95 6.88 22.28
CA ILE A 165 5.54 7.29 23.57
C ILE A 165 6.34 8.59 23.41
N THR A 166 7.11 8.70 22.33
CA THR A 166 7.96 9.86 22.03
C THR A 166 7.25 10.95 21.22
N SER A 167 6.00 10.70 20.79
CA SER A 167 5.22 11.62 19.95
C SER A 167 5.03 13.03 20.55
N ASN A 168 4.83 13.14 21.87
CA ASN A 168 4.71 14.44 22.56
C ASN A 168 6.01 15.26 22.47
N SER A 169 7.16 14.59 22.43
CA SER A 169 8.47 15.23 22.31
C SER A 169 8.71 15.80 20.90
N TRP A 170 8.06 15.26 19.86
CA TRP A 170 8.19 15.75 18.49
C TRP A 170 7.67 17.17 18.33
N ASN A 171 6.45 17.46 18.78
CA ASN A 171 5.88 18.80 18.67
C ASN A 171 6.61 19.82 19.56
N SER A 172 7.21 19.35 20.67
CA SER A 172 8.01 20.20 21.55
C SER A 172 9.37 20.56 20.93
N LYS A 173 10.03 19.59 20.28
CA LYS A 173 11.33 19.78 19.63
C LYS A 173 11.23 20.44 18.25
N TYR A 174 10.16 20.15 17.51
CA TYR A 174 9.93 20.64 16.15
C TYR A 174 8.56 21.30 16.07
N SER A 175 8.50 22.55 16.55
CA SER A 175 7.28 23.36 16.48
C SER A 175 6.89 23.64 15.03
N SER A 176 5.60 23.87 14.76
CA SER A 176 5.11 24.23 13.42
C SER A 176 5.55 25.63 12.97
N THR A 177 5.98 26.48 13.90
CA THR A 177 6.49 27.83 13.60
C THR A 177 7.90 27.78 13.02
N GLU A 178 8.77 26.93 13.57
CA GLU A 178 10.15 26.75 13.09
C GLU A 178 10.21 25.71 11.97
N TYR A 179 9.51 24.59 12.12
CA TYR A 179 9.41 23.49 11.16
C TYR A 179 7.96 23.32 10.70
N PRO A 180 7.47 24.19 9.80
CA PRO A 180 6.12 24.09 9.27
C PRO A 180 5.92 22.82 8.43
N VAL A 181 6.98 22.25 7.86
CA VAL A 181 6.95 20.96 7.16
C VAL A 181 8.02 20.03 7.73
N LEU A 182 7.59 18.87 8.24
CA LEU A 182 8.47 17.77 8.60
C LEU A 182 8.61 16.85 7.37
N ALA A 183 9.64 17.09 6.55
CA ALA A 183 9.90 16.29 5.35
C ALA A 183 10.88 15.15 5.64
N PHE A 184 10.49 13.90 5.46
CA PHE A 184 11.31 12.73 5.77
C PHE A 184 11.83 12.04 4.51
N SER A 185 13.10 11.60 4.55
CA SER A 185 13.70 10.84 3.44
C SER A 185 13.06 9.46 3.23
N GLY A 186 12.38 8.93 4.25
CA GLY A 186 11.58 7.70 4.21
C GLY A 186 10.34 7.81 5.10
N PRO A 187 9.49 6.79 5.13
CA PRO A 187 8.25 6.84 5.91
C PRO A 187 8.51 6.87 7.42
N PRO A 188 7.98 7.87 8.16
CA PRO A 188 8.10 7.93 9.61
C PRO A 188 7.16 6.94 10.31
N GLY A 189 7.69 5.75 10.59
CA GLY A 189 7.09 4.75 11.47
C GLY A 189 6.41 3.57 10.77
N THR A 190 6.46 2.42 11.42
CA THR A 190 5.65 1.22 11.12
C THR A 190 5.14 0.67 12.45
N ASN A 191 3.85 0.38 12.54
CA ASN A 191 3.26 -0.12 13.78
C ASN A 191 2.03 -0.98 13.49
N GLN A 192 1.96 -2.16 14.12
CA GLN A 192 0.81 -3.07 14.09
C GLN A 192 -0.52 -2.38 14.49
N HIS A 193 -0.47 -1.39 15.38
CA HIS A 193 -1.68 -0.64 15.79
C HIS A 193 -2.28 0.20 14.66
N SER A 194 -1.53 0.39 13.56
CA SER A 194 -1.98 1.15 12.39
C SER A 194 -2.76 0.31 11.38
N ILE A 195 -2.81 -1.02 11.54
CA ILE A 195 -3.51 -1.90 10.60
C ILE A 195 -4.98 -1.52 10.35
N PRO A 196 -5.79 -1.18 11.38
CA PRO A 196 -7.18 -0.80 11.17
C PRO A 196 -7.38 0.42 10.27
N ILE A 197 -6.34 1.24 10.05
CA ILE A 197 -6.38 2.42 9.17
C ILE A 197 -6.54 2.02 7.70
N ALA A 198 -6.15 0.79 7.32
CA ALA A 198 -6.29 0.29 5.95
C ALA A 198 -7.73 0.39 5.41
N LYS A 199 -8.75 0.44 6.28
CA LYS A 199 -10.15 0.62 5.89
C LYS A 199 -10.44 1.94 5.16
N TYR A 200 -9.60 2.96 5.33
CA TYR A 200 -9.74 4.25 4.65
C TYR A 200 -9.14 4.26 3.23
N PHE A 201 -8.47 3.18 2.83
CA PHE A 201 -7.98 3.02 1.47
C PHE A 201 -9.11 2.46 0.61
N ILE A 202 -9.92 3.36 0.06
CA ILE A 202 -10.96 3.02 -0.92
C ILE A 202 -10.39 3.25 -2.31
N TYR A 203 -10.49 2.26 -3.20
CA TYR A 203 -10.00 2.39 -4.58
C TYR A 203 -10.66 3.57 -5.29
N SER A 204 -9.91 4.28 -6.14
CA SER A 204 -10.45 5.33 -6.99
C SER A 204 -11.49 4.76 -7.95
N ASN A 205 -12.49 5.56 -8.35
CA ASN A 205 -13.51 5.14 -9.31
C ASN A 205 -12.87 4.60 -10.59
N TYR A 206 -11.75 5.19 -11.00
CA TYR A 206 -10.96 4.72 -12.13
C TYR A 206 -10.56 3.24 -12.01
N ILE A 207 -9.93 2.83 -10.90
CA ILE A 207 -9.51 1.43 -10.72
C ILE A 207 -10.71 0.49 -10.62
N GLN A 208 -11.77 0.92 -9.92
CA GLN A 208 -13.01 0.14 -9.82
C GLN A 208 -13.61 -0.12 -11.21
N GLU A 209 -13.78 0.94 -12.01
CA GLU A 209 -14.32 0.86 -13.36
C GLU A 209 -13.46 -0.02 -14.28
N GLN A 210 -12.12 0.08 -14.23
CA GLN A 210 -11.25 -0.78 -15.05
C GLN A 210 -11.46 -2.27 -14.71
N ALA A 211 -11.51 -2.61 -13.42
CA ALA A 211 -11.69 -3.97 -12.97
C ALA A 211 -13.11 -4.51 -13.27
N GLU A 212 -14.14 -3.74 -12.98
CA GLU A 212 -15.54 -4.10 -13.24
C GLU A 212 -15.81 -4.26 -14.74
N ASN A 213 -15.29 -3.36 -15.58
CA ASN A 213 -15.39 -3.50 -17.04
C ASN A 213 -14.74 -4.80 -17.53
N PHE A 214 -13.58 -5.16 -16.98
CA PHE A 214 -12.92 -6.42 -17.30
C PHE A 214 -13.79 -7.64 -16.90
N LEU A 215 -14.37 -7.65 -15.70
CA LEU A 215 -15.23 -8.73 -15.23
C LEU A 215 -16.53 -8.82 -16.05
N ASN A 216 -17.18 -7.68 -16.33
CA ASN A 216 -18.40 -7.58 -17.12
C ASN A 216 -18.21 -8.07 -18.55
N LYS A 217 -17.09 -7.68 -19.20
CA LYS A 217 -16.72 -8.19 -20.54
C LYS A 217 -16.63 -9.71 -20.58
N HIS A 218 -16.22 -10.33 -19.47
CA HIS A 218 -16.11 -11.78 -19.34
C HIS A 218 -17.36 -12.43 -18.73
N GLN A 219 -18.42 -11.67 -18.44
CA GLN A 219 -19.66 -12.14 -17.82
C GLN A 219 -19.42 -12.84 -16.47
N ILE A 220 -18.58 -12.24 -15.63
CA ILE A 220 -18.17 -12.80 -14.35
C ILE A 220 -18.76 -11.99 -13.20
N SER A 221 -19.44 -12.67 -12.29
CA SER A 221 -19.88 -12.10 -11.01
C SER A 221 -18.82 -12.35 -9.93
N PRO A 222 -18.53 -11.38 -9.04
CA PRO A 222 -17.63 -11.58 -7.91
C PRO A 222 -17.99 -12.79 -7.03
N GLU A 223 -19.29 -13.13 -6.93
CA GLU A 223 -19.79 -14.28 -6.17
C GLU A 223 -19.45 -15.65 -6.78
N THR A 224 -18.91 -15.66 -7.99
CA THR A 224 -18.46 -16.89 -8.69
C THR A 224 -16.94 -17.05 -8.67
N LEU A 225 -16.21 -16.05 -8.18
CA LEU A 225 -14.76 -15.97 -8.25
C LEU A 225 -14.09 -16.67 -7.06
N LEU A 226 -13.17 -17.57 -7.40
CA LEU A 226 -11.97 -17.85 -6.61
C LEU A 226 -10.83 -17.00 -7.16
N ALA A 227 -10.33 -16.04 -6.39
CA ALA A 227 -9.16 -15.25 -6.79
C ALA A 227 -7.90 -15.74 -6.08
N ILE A 228 -6.84 -16.04 -6.82
CA ILE A 228 -5.59 -16.50 -6.25
C ILE A 228 -4.47 -15.50 -6.53
N HIS A 229 -3.57 -15.34 -5.56
CA HIS A 229 -2.36 -14.55 -5.73
C HIS A 229 -1.12 -15.44 -5.65
N LEU A 230 -0.40 -15.52 -6.77
CA LEU A 230 0.86 -16.24 -6.91
C LEU A 230 2.02 -15.26 -6.83
N ARG A 231 2.69 -15.22 -5.67
CA ARG A 231 3.94 -14.48 -5.49
C ARG A 231 5.12 -15.43 -5.78
N ASN A 232 5.41 -15.63 -7.06
CA ASN A 232 6.38 -16.62 -7.56
C ASN A 232 7.45 -16.02 -8.48
N GLY A 233 7.69 -14.71 -8.37
CA GLY A 233 8.84 -14.06 -8.98
C GLY A 233 10.16 -14.57 -8.39
N MET A 234 11.22 -14.55 -9.21
CA MET A 234 12.57 -14.98 -8.82
C MET A 234 13.14 -14.18 -7.63
N ASP A 235 12.78 -12.90 -7.52
CA ASP A 235 13.13 -12.06 -6.37
C ASP A 235 12.52 -12.61 -5.06
N PHE A 236 11.28 -13.07 -5.13
CA PHE A 236 10.57 -13.59 -3.98
C PHE A 236 10.99 -15.03 -3.62
N GLU A 237 11.28 -15.87 -4.61
CA GLU A 237 11.91 -17.18 -4.40
C GLU A 237 13.18 -17.06 -3.56
N ARG A 238 14.08 -16.15 -3.94
CA ARG A 238 15.31 -15.86 -3.19
C ARG A 238 15.02 -15.33 -1.79
N ALA A 239 14.05 -14.42 -1.66
CA ALA A 239 13.68 -13.86 -0.36
C ALA A 239 13.19 -14.96 0.61
N CYS A 240 12.41 -15.92 0.13
CA CYS A 240 11.91 -17.03 0.95
C CYS A 240 13.01 -17.96 1.47
N THR A 241 14.22 -17.94 0.91
CA THR A 241 15.36 -18.70 1.46
C THR A 241 15.85 -18.14 2.81
N TYR A 242 15.49 -16.90 3.14
CA TYR A 242 15.79 -16.25 4.43
C TYR A 242 14.64 -16.35 5.44
N ALA A 243 13.51 -16.95 5.07
CA ALA A 243 12.38 -17.12 5.99
C ALA A 243 12.75 -18.10 7.11
N ASN A 244 12.31 -17.79 8.34
CA ASN A 244 12.59 -18.58 9.53
C ASN A 244 11.27 -18.93 10.23
N GLU A 245 11.11 -20.21 10.59
CA GLU A 245 9.92 -20.72 11.27
C GLU A 245 9.63 -20.06 12.62
N LYS A 246 10.64 -19.44 13.25
CA LYS A 246 10.57 -18.87 14.61
C LYS A 246 10.33 -17.35 14.64
N SER A 247 10.16 -16.70 13.50
CA SER A 247 10.00 -15.24 13.45
C SER A 247 9.07 -14.81 12.33
N ASN A 248 8.46 -13.64 12.49
CA ASN A 248 7.74 -13.02 11.39
C ASN A 248 8.70 -12.57 10.27
N PHE A 249 8.25 -12.73 9.03
CA PHE A 249 8.95 -12.35 7.81
C PHE A 249 8.01 -11.56 6.91
N PHE A 250 8.39 -10.32 6.58
CA PHE A 250 7.53 -9.38 5.86
C PHE A 250 6.12 -9.29 6.47
N ALA A 251 5.07 -9.61 5.70
CA ALA A 251 3.69 -9.53 6.16
C ALA A 251 3.17 -10.81 6.83
N SER A 252 4.04 -11.77 7.18
CA SER A 252 3.59 -13.09 7.68
C SER A 252 2.70 -13.03 8.92
N ALA A 253 2.80 -11.97 9.72
CA ALA A 253 1.94 -11.74 10.87
C ALA A 253 0.44 -11.81 10.52
N GLN A 254 0.04 -11.52 9.27
CA GLN A 254 -1.35 -11.65 8.83
C GLN A 254 -1.89 -13.09 8.96
N CYS A 255 -1.03 -14.10 8.76
CA CYS A 255 -1.41 -15.50 8.88
C CYS A 255 -0.87 -16.17 10.15
N LEU A 256 0.24 -15.69 10.72
CA LEU A 256 0.90 -16.32 11.89
C LEU A 256 0.56 -15.63 13.23
N GLY A 257 0.06 -14.40 13.19
CA GLY A 257 -0.07 -13.55 14.37
C GLY A 257 1.16 -12.68 14.60
N TYR A 258 0.99 -11.53 15.25
CA TYR A 258 2.07 -10.56 15.46
C TYR A 258 3.12 -11.06 16.48
N ASN A 259 2.67 -11.88 17.42
CA ASN A 259 3.48 -12.56 18.44
C ASN A 259 3.56 -14.07 18.17
N LEU A 260 3.29 -14.51 16.93
CA LEU A 260 3.21 -15.93 16.52
C LEU A 260 2.14 -16.72 17.29
N GLU A 261 1.12 -16.02 17.79
CA GLU A 261 0.09 -16.55 18.67
C GLU A 261 -0.84 -17.57 17.99
N LYS A 262 -0.80 -17.70 16.66
CA LYS A 262 -1.61 -18.69 15.94
C LYS A 262 -0.96 -20.09 15.91
N GLY A 263 0.27 -20.26 16.42
CA GLY A 263 0.96 -21.54 16.46
C GLY A 263 1.41 -22.09 15.10
N ILE A 264 1.19 -21.34 14.02
CA ILE A 264 1.58 -21.71 12.65
C ILE A 264 3.05 -21.36 12.45
N LYS A 265 3.84 -22.31 11.94
CA LYS A 265 5.25 -22.08 11.57
C LYS A 265 5.36 -21.60 10.14
N LEU A 266 6.21 -20.61 9.88
CA LEU A 266 6.49 -20.13 8.53
C LEU A 266 7.32 -21.14 7.72
N THR A 267 6.66 -22.16 7.15
CA THR A 267 7.33 -23.15 6.31
C THR A 267 7.61 -22.61 4.91
N ASN A 268 8.47 -23.32 4.16
CA ASN A 268 8.72 -22.98 2.77
C ASN A 268 7.44 -23.03 1.92
N ASP A 269 6.50 -23.94 2.20
CA ASP A 269 5.23 -24.00 1.46
C ASP A 269 4.30 -22.81 1.76
N ILE A 270 4.43 -22.18 2.93
CA ILE A 270 3.68 -20.94 3.25
C ILE A 270 4.31 -19.73 2.58
N CYS A 271 5.65 -19.70 2.48
CA CYS A 271 6.37 -18.60 1.85
C CYS A 271 6.34 -18.71 0.32
N TYR A 272 6.76 -19.84 -0.23
CA TYR A 272 6.91 -20.12 -1.66
C TYR A 272 6.34 -21.51 -1.99
N PRO A 273 5.00 -21.64 -2.11
CA PRO A 273 4.34 -22.92 -2.31
C PRO A 273 4.75 -23.60 -3.62
N SER A 274 4.94 -24.91 -3.57
CA SER A 274 5.14 -25.72 -4.78
C SER A 274 3.93 -25.67 -5.72
N GLU A 275 4.16 -25.89 -7.01
CA GLU A 275 3.09 -25.91 -8.01
C GLU A 275 2.04 -26.99 -7.72
N ASP A 276 2.45 -28.15 -7.21
CA ASP A 276 1.55 -29.23 -6.82
C ASP A 276 0.67 -28.82 -5.63
N ASN A 277 1.25 -28.13 -4.65
CA ASN A 277 0.48 -27.61 -3.51
C ASN A 277 -0.50 -26.52 -3.94
N ILE A 278 -0.10 -25.63 -4.86
CA ILE A 278 -0.98 -24.62 -5.45
C ILE A 278 -2.17 -25.29 -6.15
N LEU A 279 -1.91 -26.29 -7.01
CA LEU A 279 -2.96 -27.03 -7.73
C LEU A 279 -3.92 -27.72 -6.76
N LYS A 280 -3.37 -28.44 -5.78
CA LYS A 280 -4.14 -29.21 -4.79
C LYS A 280 -5.02 -28.32 -3.91
N GLN A 281 -4.48 -27.23 -3.37
CA GLN A 281 -5.26 -26.30 -2.53
C GLN A 281 -6.33 -25.56 -3.36
N THR A 282 -5.99 -25.16 -4.59
CA THR A 282 -6.97 -24.53 -5.50
C THR A 282 -8.11 -25.49 -5.83
N GLU A 283 -7.81 -26.74 -6.15
CA GLU A 283 -8.80 -27.80 -6.41
C GLU A 283 -9.71 -28.03 -5.20
N LYS A 284 -9.13 -28.16 -4.00
CA LYS A 284 -9.88 -28.30 -2.74
C LYS A 284 -10.86 -27.14 -2.54
N MET A 285 -10.42 -25.91 -2.79
CA MET A 285 -11.26 -24.72 -2.65
C MET A 285 -12.39 -24.66 -3.70
N ILE A 286 -12.12 -25.01 -4.95
CA ILE A 286 -13.15 -25.09 -6.00
C ILE A 286 -14.24 -26.09 -5.61
N GLN A 287 -13.86 -27.27 -5.11
CA GLN A 287 -14.79 -28.29 -4.66
C GLN A 287 -15.62 -27.83 -3.45
N LYS A 288 -14.97 -27.24 -2.45
CA LYS A 288 -15.61 -26.77 -1.21
C LYS A 288 -16.61 -25.64 -1.47
N SER A 289 -16.23 -24.66 -2.29
CA SER A 289 -16.99 -23.43 -2.46
C SER A 289 -17.88 -23.40 -3.71
N LYS A 290 -17.81 -24.45 -4.55
CA LYS A 290 -18.55 -24.59 -5.83
C LYS A 290 -18.42 -23.37 -6.74
N LEU A 291 -17.22 -22.78 -6.77
CA LEU A 291 -16.90 -21.60 -7.56
C LEU A 291 -16.66 -22.00 -9.01
N THR A 292 -17.19 -21.22 -9.94
CA THR A 292 -17.17 -21.54 -11.38
C THR A 292 -16.10 -20.77 -12.14
N VAL A 293 -15.38 -19.85 -11.48
CA VAL A 293 -14.35 -19.03 -12.11
C VAL A 293 -13.10 -18.94 -11.21
N LEU A 294 -11.93 -19.24 -11.79
CA LEU A 294 -10.62 -19.02 -11.19
C LEU A 294 -9.97 -17.78 -11.80
N TYR A 295 -9.70 -16.77 -10.98
CA TYR A 295 -8.92 -15.59 -11.32
C TYR A 295 -7.50 -15.71 -10.78
N ILE A 296 -6.49 -15.42 -11.61
CA ILE A 296 -5.08 -15.56 -11.25
C ILE A 296 -4.38 -14.20 -11.37
N ALA A 297 -3.91 -13.69 -10.23
CA ALA A 297 -2.95 -12.59 -10.15
C ALA A 297 -1.55 -13.17 -9.86
N ALA A 298 -0.54 -12.79 -10.64
CA ALA A 298 0.83 -13.26 -10.41
C ALA A 298 1.88 -12.22 -10.77
N ASP A 299 2.98 -12.19 -10.03
CA ASP A 299 4.15 -11.37 -10.33
C ASP A 299 5.16 -12.05 -11.27
N GLY A 300 5.11 -13.39 -11.35
CA GLY A 300 5.89 -14.21 -12.27
C GLY A 300 5.00 -15.07 -13.18
N ASN A 301 5.00 -16.38 -12.91
CA ASN A 301 4.26 -17.35 -13.73
C ASN A 301 2.81 -17.51 -13.25
N HIS A 302 1.85 -17.33 -14.14
CA HIS A 302 0.43 -17.51 -13.81
C HIS A 302 -0.01 -18.99 -13.74
N MET A 303 0.87 -19.94 -14.10
CA MET A 303 0.57 -21.37 -14.16
C MET A 303 -0.67 -21.72 -15.01
N PHE A 304 -1.00 -20.85 -15.98
CA PHE A 304 -2.27 -20.89 -16.70
C PHE A 304 -2.53 -22.24 -17.37
N ASP A 305 -1.54 -22.78 -18.09
CA ASP A 305 -1.64 -24.07 -18.78
C ASP A 305 -1.84 -25.24 -17.81
N LYS A 306 -1.22 -25.18 -16.61
CA LYS A 306 -1.36 -26.22 -15.58
C LYS A 306 -2.77 -26.21 -15.00
N PHE A 307 -3.32 -25.05 -14.69
CA PHE A 307 -4.70 -24.96 -14.24
C PHE A 307 -5.69 -25.39 -15.33
N GLN A 308 -5.44 -25.01 -16.59
CA GLN A 308 -6.30 -25.43 -17.70
C GLN A 308 -6.31 -26.95 -17.89
N LYS A 309 -5.13 -27.57 -17.87
CA LYS A 309 -4.98 -29.02 -18.04
C LYS A 309 -5.64 -29.80 -16.90
N ASN A 310 -5.45 -29.36 -15.66
CA ASN A 310 -5.84 -30.15 -14.48
C ASN A 310 -7.26 -29.85 -13.97
N LEU A 311 -7.73 -28.59 -14.06
CA LEU A 311 -8.95 -28.15 -13.38
C LEU A 311 -10.08 -27.75 -14.32
N MET A 312 -9.79 -27.08 -15.45
CA MET A 312 -10.81 -26.45 -16.30
C MET A 312 -11.90 -27.42 -16.78
N LYS A 313 -11.52 -28.51 -17.45
CA LYS A 313 -12.48 -29.51 -17.95
C LYS A 313 -13.05 -30.37 -16.82
N LYS A 314 -12.23 -30.69 -15.82
CA LYS A 314 -12.61 -31.56 -14.70
C LYS A 314 -13.74 -30.97 -13.85
N TYR A 315 -13.71 -29.64 -13.65
CA TYR A 315 -14.67 -28.93 -12.81
C TYR A 315 -15.61 -27.99 -13.57
N ASN A 316 -15.51 -27.96 -14.90
CA ASN A 316 -16.26 -27.03 -15.76
C ASN A 316 -16.14 -25.56 -15.28
N ILE A 317 -14.91 -25.14 -14.97
CA ILE A 317 -14.63 -23.78 -14.50
C ILE A 317 -14.01 -22.95 -15.62
N LYS A 318 -14.21 -21.63 -15.55
CA LYS A 318 -13.50 -20.66 -16.37
C LYS A 318 -12.22 -20.23 -15.67
N ILE A 319 -11.10 -20.16 -16.38
CA ILE A 319 -9.83 -19.65 -15.84
C ILE A 319 -9.49 -18.36 -16.56
N ILE A 320 -9.21 -17.30 -15.80
CA ILE A 320 -8.87 -15.99 -16.33
C ILE A 320 -7.73 -15.33 -15.55
N LYS A 321 -7.07 -14.39 -16.24
CA LYS A 321 -6.12 -13.45 -15.69
C LYS A 321 -6.34 -12.10 -16.36
N TYR A 322 -5.94 -11.03 -15.70
CA TYR A 322 -6.03 -9.72 -16.33
C TYR A 322 -4.96 -9.56 -17.41
N ASN A 323 -5.40 -9.32 -18.64
CA ASN A 323 -4.51 -9.10 -19.77
C ASN A 323 -4.27 -7.59 -19.92
N ARG A 324 -3.24 -7.09 -19.23
CA ARG A 324 -2.84 -5.68 -19.24
C ARG A 324 -2.70 -5.14 -20.67
N PRO A 325 -3.47 -4.10 -21.06
CA PRO A 325 -3.27 -3.38 -22.30
C PRO A 325 -1.89 -2.69 -22.38
N SER A 326 -1.34 -2.52 -23.58
CA SER A 326 0.00 -1.94 -23.77
C SER A 326 0.13 -0.48 -23.31
N ASN A 327 -0.98 0.26 -23.28
CA ASN A 327 -1.06 1.66 -22.83
C ASN A 327 -1.25 1.81 -21.31
N GLN A 328 -1.33 0.72 -20.56
CA GLN A 328 -1.52 0.71 -19.11
C GLN A 328 -0.21 0.35 -18.40
N SER A 329 0.10 1.00 -17.28
CA SER A 329 1.32 0.68 -16.50
C SER A 329 1.22 -0.68 -15.79
N GLU A 330 2.36 -1.25 -15.44
CA GLU A 330 2.41 -2.48 -14.62
C GLU A 330 1.79 -2.26 -13.25
N GLY A 331 2.00 -1.10 -12.63
CA GLY A 331 1.40 -0.79 -11.34
C GLY A 331 -0.12 -0.62 -11.42
N GLU A 332 -0.64 0.00 -12.47
CA GLU A 332 -2.10 0.12 -12.65
C GLU A 332 -2.77 -1.25 -12.80
N ALA A 333 -2.17 -2.16 -13.59
CA ALA A 333 -2.64 -3.54 -13.69
C ALA A 333 -2.58 -4.27 -12.33
N ALA A 334 -1.53 -4.04 -11.54
CA ALA A 334 -1.41 -4.60 -10.20
C ALA A 334 -2.51 -4.09 -9.25
N HIS A 335 -2.96 -2.84 -9.38
CA HIS A 335 -4.09 -2.32 -8.59
C HIS A 335 -5.42 -2.92 -9.03
N ILE A 336 -5.59 -3.23 -10.33
CA ILE A 336 -6.75 -3.98 -10.85
C ILE A 336 -6.75 -5.40 -10.28
N ASP A 337 -5.60 -6.08 -10.27
CA ASP A 337 -5.45 -7.38 -9.62
C ASP A 337 -5.85 -7.33 -8.14
N LEU A 338 -5.37 -6.33 -7.39
CA LEU A 338 -5.74 -6.16 -5.99
C LEU A 338 -7.24 -5.92 -5.80
N TYR A 339 -7.87 -5.12 -6.67
CA TYR A 339 -9.31 -4.89 -6.58
C TYR A 339 -10.09 -6.20 -6.80
N ILE A 340 -9.76 -6.96 -7.85
CA ILE A 340 -10.42 -8.25 -8.15
C ILE A 340 -10.18 -9.26 -7.02
N LEU A 341 -8.95 -9.34 -6.50
CA LEU A 341 -8.63 -10.13 -5.30
C LEU A 341 -9.46 -9.70 -4.09
N SER A 342 -9.76 -8.41 -3.94
CA SER A 342 -10.52 -7.87 -2.80
C SER A 342 -12.00 -8.22 -2.85
N ILE A 343 -12.62 -8.22 -4.03
CA ILE A 343 -14.07 -8.42 -4.15
C ILE A 343 -14.49 -9.87 -4.39
N ALA A 344 -13.56 -10.76 -4.78
CA ALA A 344 -13.86 -12.16 -5.05
C ALA A 344 -14.51 -12.87 -3.84
N LYS A 345 -15.39 -13.84 -4.08
CA LYS A 345 -16.05 -14.60 -3.00
C LYS A 345 -15.04 -15.27 -2.06
N ASN A 346 -14.10 -16.02 -2.62
CA ASN A 346 -12.98 -16.61 -1.89
C ASN A 346 -11.66 -16.16 -2.50
N ALA A 347 -10.62 -16.07 -1.67
CA ALA A 347 -9.26 -15.88 -2.15
C ALA A 347 -8.27 -16.80 -1.46
N ILE A 348 -7.23 -17.19 -2.18
CA ILE A 348 -6.04 -17.83 -1.61
C ILE A 348 -4.84 -16.94 -1.94
N VAL A 349 -4.16 -16.46 -0.91
CA VAL A 349 -3.08 -15.46 -1.06
C VAL A 349 -1.79 -15.89 -0.37
N ASN A 350 -0.72 -15.17 -0.65
CA ASN A 350 0.61 -15.48 -0.13
C ASN A 350 0.85 -14.79 1.22
N CYS A 351 1.17 -15.55 2.27
CA CYS A 351 1.22 -15.03 3.63
C CYS A 351 2.34 -13.98 3.88
N PRO A 352 3.60 -14.16 3.44
CA PRO A 352 4.61 -13.11 3.65
C PRO A 352 4.45 -11.90 2.72
N SER A 353 3.71 -12.02 1.62
CA SER A 353 3.56 -10.93 0.66
C SER A 353 2.74 -9.75 1.21
N THR A 354 3.32 -8.55 1.20
CA THR A 354 2.64 -7.29 1.54
C THR A 354 1.57 -6.90 0.51
N PHE A 355 1.69 -7.34 -0.75
CA PHE A 355 0.64 -7.20 -1.76
C PHE A 355 -0.61 -8.00 -1.38
N SER A 356 -0.43 -9.24 -0.93
CA SER A 356 -1.52 -10.05 -0.36
C SER A 356 -2.11 -9.42 0.89
N ALA A 357 -1.26 -8.85 1.76
CA ALA A 357 -1.71 -8.20 2.98
C ALA A 357 -2.67 -7.04 2.68
N PHE A 358 -2.37 -6.24 1.65
CA PHE A 358 -3.28 -5.17 1.21
C PHE A 358 -4.64 -5.74 0.79
N ALA A 359 -4.65 -6.74 -0.10
CA ALA A 359 -5.90 -7.38 -0.53
C ALA A 359 -6.65 -8.01 0.66
N LYS A 360 -5.98 -8.72 1.55
CA LYS A 360 -6.56 -9.32 2.76
C LYS A 360 -7.27 -8.28 3.64
N ARG A 361 -6.64 -7.12 3.88
CA ARG A 361 -7.26 -6.05 4.68
C ARG A 361 -8.51 -5.48 4.01
N GLN A 362 -8.51 -5.35 2.67
CA GLN A 362 -9.70 -4.96 1.93
C GLN A 362 -10.81 -6.02 2.01
N ARG A 363 -10.45 -7.29 1.92
CA ARG A 363 -11.38 -8.42 2.09
C ARG A 363 -11.99 -8.45 3.48
N ASP A 364 -11.20 -8.19 4.52
CA ASP A 364 -11.68 -8.13 5.91
C ASP A 364 -12.73 -7.04 6.09
N ARG A 365 -12.52 -5.86 5.49
CA ARG A 365 -13.51 -4.78 5.47
C ARG A 365 -14.80 -5.18 4.76
N LEU A 366 -14.71 -6.01 3.73
CA LEU A 366 -15.84 -6.52 2.94
C LEU A 366 -16.41 -7.85 3.48
N GLU A 367 -15.93 -8.31 4.63
CA GLU A 367 -16.32 -9.59 5.25
C GLU A 367 -16.15 -10.80 4.31
N LYS A 368 -15.11 -10.77 3.46
CA LYS A 368 -14.79 -11.84 2.51
C LYS A 368 -13.73 -12.79 3.05
N SER A 369 -13.94 -14.10 2.88
CA SER A 369 -13.03 -15.14 3.41
C SER A 369 -11.69 -15.19 2.66
N THR A 370 -10.58 -15.34 3.37
CA THR A 370 -9.25 -15.46 2.74
C THR A 370 -8.47 -16.62 3.35
N ASP A 371 -7.97 -17.49 2.47
CA ASP A 371 -7.07 -18.57 2.81
C ASP A 371 -5.63 -18.19 2.42
N PHE A 372 -4.67 -18.92 2.97
CA PHE A 372 -3.25 -18.72 2.69
C PHE A 372 -2.64 -20.02 2.16
N TRP A 373 -1.70 -19.88 1.23
CA TRP A 373 -0.94 -21.04 0.74
C TRP A 373 -0.25 -21.78 1.88
N GLY A 374 -0.23 -23.11 1.80
CA GLY A 374 0.43 -23.96 2.79
C GLY A 374 -0.26 -24.06 4.16
N ILE A 375 -1.37 -23.34 4.37
CA ILE A 375 -2.16 -23.39 5.61
C ILE A 375 -3.48 -24.12 5.34
N ASP A 376 -3.78 -25.17 6.12
CA ASP A 376 -5.05 -25.88 6.07
C ASP A 376 -5.98 -25.41 7.19
N ASN A 377 -6.80 -24.41 6.89
CA ASN A 377 -7.73 -23.81 7.87
C ASN A 377 -8.72 -24.83 8.46
N ASP A 378 -9.08 -25.88 7.71
CA ASP A 378 -10.00 -26.91 8.21
C ASP A 378 -9.35 -27.74 9.33
N LYS A 379 -8.04 -27.97 9.27
CA LYS A 379 -7.31 -28.70 10.33
C LYS A 379 -7.17 -27.85 11.59
N LEU A 380 -6.86 -26.57 11.44
CA LEU A 380 -6.69 -25.65 12.56
C LEU A 380 -7.98 -25.50 13.37
N ILE A 381 -9.14 -25.42 12.72
CA ILE A 381 -10.45 -25.35 13.40
C ILE A 381 -10.74 -26.67 14.15
N ASN A 382 -10.43 -27.81 13.54
CA ASN A 382 -10.66 -29.10 14.18
C ASN A 382 -9.75 -29.34 15.38
N GLU A 383 -8.49 -28.90 15.34
CA GLU A 383 -7.56 -29.00 16.47
C GLU A 383 -8.00 -28.10 17.64
N GLN A 384 -8.49 -26.89 17.36
CA GLN A 384 -9.02 -25.98 18.40
C GLN A 384 -10.31 -26.51 19.06
N ASN A 385 -11.15 -27.24 18.33
CA ASN A 385 -12.37 -27.84 18.87
C ASN A 385 -12.11 -29.14 19.66
N ILE A 386 -10.90 -29.70 19.60
CA ILE A 386 -10.50 -30.88 20.39
C ILE A 386 -9.88 -30.46 21.73
N GLU A 387 -9.41 -29.22 21.85
CA GLU A 387 -8.83 -28.65 23.08
C GLU A 387 -9.86 -27.93 23.99
N LEU A 388 -11.14 -27.87 23.58
CA LEU A 388 -12.30 -27.40 24.36
C LEU A 388 -13.19 -28.57 24.75
#